data_AF-A0A2R6I0D7-F1
#
_entry.id   AF-A0A2R6I0D7-F1
#
_cell.length_a   1.000
_cell.length_b   1.000
_cell.length_c   1.000
_cell.angle_alpha   90.00
_cell.angle_beta   90.00
_cell.angle_gamma   90.00
#
_symmetry.space_group_name_H-M   'P 1'
#
loop_
_entity.id
_entity.type
_entity.pdbx_description
1 polymer ?
#
loop_
_entity_poly.entity_id
_entity_poly.type
_entity_poly.pdbx_seq_one_letter_code
_entity_poly.pdbx_strand_id
1 'polypeptide(L)'
;MVSEPDAKTFDRETLLDLVVNAIPLGIILFFILVFALVNPFGSDPVNTAIQFSIMIVTGLALLVLTYVSGKAVSEAEDELEEQGLELSEEAGADGTAETTAPAETEDDTA
;
A
#
# COMPACT_ATOMS: atom_id res chain seq x y z
N MET A 1 21.39 23.26 3.10
CA MET A 1 20.00 23.09 2.67
C MET A 1 19.57 21.73 3.15
N VAL A 2 18.55 21.69 4.00
CA VAL A 2 18.10 20.48 4.69
C VAL A 2 17.43 19.58 3.67
N SER A 3 17.90 18.34 3.54
CA SER A 3 17.19 17.28 2.82
C SER A 3 15.95 16.91 3.65
N GLU A 4 14.76 17.19 3.12
CA GLU A 4 13.50 16.73 3.70
C GLU A 4 13.25 15.28 3.27
N PRO A 5 12.82 14.38 4.19
CA PRO A 5 12.65 12.96 3.87
C PRO A 5 11.44 12.72 2.96
N ASP A 6 11.69 12.06 1.82
CA ASP A 6 10.74 11.66 0.76
C ASP A 6 9.60 10.70 1.18
N ALA A 7 9.53 10.28 2.45
CA ALA A 7 8.56 9.28 2.93
C ALA A 7 7.08 9.73 2.92
N LYS A 8 6.77 11.00 2.60
CA LYS A 8 5.42 11.58 2.78
C LYS A 8 4.53 11.52 1.54
N THR A 9 5.10 11.30 0.36
CA THR A 9 4.37 11.28 -0.92
C THR A 9 3.84 9.89 -1.25
N PHE A 10 4.65 8.86 -1.01
CA PHE A 10 4.37 7.47 -1.34
C PHE A 10 3.14 6.88 -0.62
N ASP A 11 3.02 7.10 0.69
CA ASP A 11 1.83 6.67 1.46
C ASP A 11 0.54 7.28 0.92
N ARG A 12 0.59 8.52 0.42
CA ARG A 12 -0.61 9.23 -0.04
C ARG A 12 -1.07 8.79 -1.40
N GLU A 13 -0.14 8.50 -2.32
CA GLU A 13 -0.47 8.05 -3.67
C GLU A 13 -1.04 6.63 -3.64
N THR A 14 -0.41 5.72 -2.90
CA THR A 14 -0.93 4.36 -2.68
C THR A 14 -2.29 4.37 -1.98
N LEU A 15 -2.44 5.14 -0.89
CA LEU A 15 -3.75 5.29 -0.24
C LEU A 15 -4.79 5.90 -1.19
N LEU A 16 -4.40 6.89 -2.00
CA LEU A 16 -5.30 7.54 -2.93
C LEU A 16 -5.85 6.53 -3.94
N ASP A 17 -5.01 5.70 -4.53
CA ASP A 17 -5.43 4.71 -5.52
C ASP A 17 -6.32 3.62 -4.92
N LEU A 18 -6.01 3.15 -3.71
CA LEU A 18 -6.84 2.18 -2.99
C LEU A 18 -8.18 2.78 -2.57
N VAL A 19 -8.20 4.03 -2.10
CA VAL A 19 -9.44 4.74 -1.73
C VAL A 19 -10.29 5.07 -2.96
N VAL A 20 -9.69 5.47 -4.08
CA VAL A 20 -10.39 5.75 -5.34
C VAL A 20 -11.15 4.52 -5.84
N ASN A 21 -10.62 3.31 -5.63
CA ASN A 21 -11.33 2.06 -5.93
C ASN A 21 -12.33 1.64 -4.84
N ALA A 22 -12.04 1.92 -3.58
CA ALA A 22 -12.93 1.60 -2.45
C ALA A 22 -14.23 2.43 -2.46
N ILE A 23 -14.20 3.67 -2.96
CA ILE A 23 -15.40 4.53 -3.05
C ILE A 23 -16.47 3.90 -3.96
N PRO A 24 -16.19 3.53 -5.23
CA PRO A 24 -17.13 2.81 -6.09
C PRO A 24 -17.66 1.52 -5.44
N LEU A 25 -16.79 0.74 -4.79
CA LEU A 25 -17.19 -0.49 -4.11
C LEU A 25 -18.22 -0.21 -2.99
N GLY A 26 -17.96 0.81 -2.18
CA GLY A 26 -18.87 1.25 -1.12
C GLY A 26 -20.22 1.72 -1.65
N ILE A 27 -20.23 2.46 -2.76
CA ILE A 27 -21.47 2.92 -3.42
C ILE A 27 -22.28 1.73 -3.95
N ILE A 28 -21.62 0.77 -4.62
CA ILE A 28 -22.30 -0.43 -5.12
C ILE A 28 -22.91 -1.23 -3.97
N LEU A 29 -22.15 -1.47 -2.89
CA LEU A 29 -22.63 -2.17 -1.71
C LEU A 29 -23.84 -1.45 -1.09
N PHE A 30 -23.75 -0.13 -0.96
CA PHE A 30 -24.84 0.69 -0.44
C PHE A 30 -26.12 0.52 -1.29
N PHE A 31 -26.02 0.62 -2.61
CA PHE A 31 -27.19 0.46 -3.48
C PHE A 31 -27.73 -0.97 -3.52
N ILE A 32 -26.86 -1.99 -3.43
CA ILE A 32 -27.32 -3.38 -3.25
C ILE A 32 -28.22 -3.48 -2.01
N LEU A 33 -27.79 -2.93 -0.88
CA LEU A 33 -28.55 -2.96 0.37
C LEU A 33 -29.85 -2.16 0.27
N VAL A 34 -29.79 -0.94 -0.26
CA VAL A 34 -30.97 -0.09 -0.44
C VAL A 34 -31.99 -0.77 -1.35
N PHE A 35 -31.56 -1.33 -2.48
CA PHE A 35 -32.47 -1.98 -3.43
C PHE A 35 -32.97 -3.34 -2.96
N ALA A 36 -32.24 -4.01 -2.07
CA ALA A 36 -32.72 -5.22 -1.43
C ALA A 36 -33.86 -4.93 -0.44
N LEU A 37 -33.83 -3.77 0.21
CA LEU A 37 -34.84 -3.35 1.19
C LEU A 37 -36.01 -2.59 0.56
N VAL A 38 -35.72 -1.76 -0.44
CA VAL A 38 -36.68 -0.87 -1.11
C VAL A 38 -36.53 -1.07 -2.61
N ASN A 39 -37.56 -1.63 -3.26
CA ASN A 39 -37.56 -1.82 -4.70
C ASN A 39 -38.41 -0.74 -5.40
N PRO A 40 -37.79 0.33 -5.96
CA PRO A 40 -38.52 1.39 -6.64
C PRO A 40 -38.89 1.05 -8.09
N PHE A 41 -38.31 0.00 -8.68
CA PHE A 41 -38.43 -0.33 -10.11
C PHE A 41 -39.30 -1.56 -10.39
N GLY A 42 -40.00 -2.06 -9.37
CA GLY A 42 -40.96 -3.16 -9.45
C GLY A 42 -40.36 -4.54 -9.17
N SER A 43 -41.21 -5.48 -8.79
CA SER A 43 -40.81 -6.82 -8.29
C SER A 43 -40.71 -7.90 -9.38
N ASP A 44 -40.58 -7.50 -10.65
CA ASP A 44 -40.41 -8.47 -11.72
C ASP A 44 -39.09 -9.25 -11.51
N PRO A 45 -39.14 -10.59 -11.48
CA PRO A 45 -37.98 -11.40 -11.12
C PRO A 45 -36.86 -11.31 -12.16
N VAL A 46 -37.17 -11.11 -13.44
CA VAL A 46 -36.17 -10.95 -14.49
C VAL A 46 -35.47 -9.61 -14.34
N ASN A 47 -36.23 -8.53 -14.14
CA ASN A 47 -35.67 -7.19 -13.96
C ASN A 47 -34.78 -7.13 -12.71
N THR A 48 -35.26 -7.70 -11.60
CA THR A 48 -34.51 -7.79 -10.34
C THR A 48 -33.22 -8.57 -10.52
N ALA A 49 -33.26 -9.72 -11.20
CA ALA A 49 -32.07 -10.52 -11.47
C ALA A 49 -31.03 -9.76 -12.33
N ILE A 50 -31.47 -9.07 -13.38
CA ILE A 50 -30.59 -8.26 -14.23
C ILE A 50 -29.96 -7.11 -13.43
N GLN A 51 -30.75 -6.38 -12.65
CA GLN A 51 -30.24 -5.29 -11.81
C GLN A 51 -29.17 -5.76 -10.83
N PHE A 52 -29.45 -6.79 -10.03
CA PHE A 52 -28.49 -7.29 -9.05
C PHE A 52 -27.30 -7.98 -9.70
N SER A 53 -27.48 -8.72 -10.80
CA SER A 53 -26.36 -9.36 -11.49
C SER A 53 -25.36 -8.34 -12.01
N ILE A 54 -25.81 -7.23 -12.62
CA ILE A 54 -24.91 -6.18 -13.09
C ILE A 54 -24.15 -5.59 -11.90
N MET A 55 -24.85 -5.18 -10.84
CA MET A 55 -24.21 -4.58 -9.65
C MET A 55 -23.22 -5.54 -8.97
N ILE A 56 -23.61 -6.81 -8.78
CA ILE A 56 -22.78 -7.82 -8.10
C ILE A 56 -21.57 -8.16 -8.96
N VAL A 57 -21.74 -8.40 -10.26
CA VAL A 57 -20.62 -8.72 -11.15
C VAL A 57 -19.64 -7.56 -11.21
N THR A 58 -20.12 -6.33 -11.39
CA THR A 58 -19.25 -5.14 -11.38
C THR A 58 -18.58 -4.94 -10.03
N GLY A 59 -19.32 -5.10 -8.92
CA GLY A 59 -18.78 -4.99 -7.56
C GLY A 59 -17.71 -6.04 -7.27
N LEU A 60 -17.93 -7.29 -7.67
CA LEU A 60 -16.95 -8.38 -7.51
C LEU A 60 -15.71 -8.16 -8.38
N ALA A 61 -15.87 -7.73 -9.63
CA ALA A 61 -14.74 -7.42 -10.49
C ALA A 61 -13.89 -6.29 -9.89
N LEU A 62 -14.51 -5.22 -9.40
CA LEU A 62 -13.81 -4.13 -8.71
C LEU A 62 -13.18 -4.58 -7.39
N LEU A 63 -13.85 -5.43 -6.61
CA LEU A 63 -13.30 -5.99 -5.37
C LEU A 63 -12.03 -6.79 -5.66
N VAL A 64 -12.05 -7.66 -6.67
CA VAL A 64 -10.88 -8.43 -7.09
C VAL A 64 -9.77 -7.50 -7.55
N LEU A 65 -10.07 -6.50 -8.38
CA LEU A 65 -9.08 -5.54 -8.85
C LEU A 65 -8.44 -4.77 -7.68
N THR A 66 -9.26 -4.27 -6.76
CA THR A 66 -8.80 -3.53 -5.57
C THR A 66 -7.88 -4.41 -4.71
N TYR A 67 -8.26 -5.67 -4.51
CA TYR A 67 -7.46 -6.62 -3.73
C TYR A 67 -6.13 -6.94 -4.41
N VAL A 68 -6.14 -7.20 -5.72
CA VAL A 68 -4.91 -7.48 -6.48
C VAL A 68 -4.00 -6.25 -6.49
N SER A 69 -4.53 -5.06 -6.68
CA SER A 69 -3.75 -3.81 -6.61
C SER A 69 -3.15 -3.60 -5.24
N GLY A 70 -3.92 -3.75 -4.16
CA GLY A 70 -3.39 -3.62 -2.80
C GLY A 70 -2.30 -4.64 -2.48
N LYS A 71 -2.51 -5.91 -2.86
CA LYS A 71 -1.51 -6.95 -2.68
C LYS A 71 -0.23 -6.66 -3.48
N ALA A 72 -0.35 -6.27 -4.73
CA ALA A 72 0.80 -5.98 -5.59
C ALA A 72 1.64 -4.81 -5.07
N VAL A 73 1.02 -3.81 -4.45
CA VAL A 73 1.74 -2.68 -3.86
C VAL A 73 2.48 -3.12 -2.60
N SER A 74 1.84 -3.83 -1.67
CA SER A 74 2.52 -4.31 -0.45
C SER A 74 3.69 -5.24 -0.75
N GLU A 75 3.58 -6.11 -1.75
CA GLU A 75 4.68 -6.99 -2.17
C GLU A 75 5.88 -6.19 -2.72
N ALA A 76 5.62 -5.12 -3.48
CA ALA A 76 6.67 -4.23 -3.98
C ALA A 76 7.33 -3.40 -2.86
N GLU A 77 6.60 -3.07 -1.80
CA GLU A 77 7.13 -2.37 -0.62
C GLU A 77 8.09 -3.27 0.17
N ASP A 78 7.70 -4.52 0.42
CA ASP A 78 8.51 -5.50 1.15
C ASP A 78 9.86 -5.76 0.43
N GLU A 79 9.85 -5.93 -0.90
CA GLU A 79 11.07 -6.16 -1.70
C GLU A 79 12.04 -4.97 -1.68
N LEU A 80 11.53 -3.74 -1.58
CA LEU A 80 12.35 -2.52 -1.50
C LEU A 80 12.98 -2.37 -0.11
N GLU A 81 12.26 -2.74 0.95
CA GLU A 81 12.80 -2.74 2.31
C GLU A 81 13.91 -3.77 2.46
N GLU A 82 13.73 -4.99 1.94
CA GLU A 82 14.74 -6.05 1.98
C GLU A 82 16.03 -5.64 1.23
N GLN A 83 15.90 -5.09 0.01
CA GLN A 83 17.06 -4.54 -0.73
C GLN A 83 17.74 -3.38 0.02
N GLY A 84 16.97 -2.50 0.66
CA GLY A 84 17.49 -1.40 1.46
C GLY A 84 18.25 -1.86 2.70
N LEU A 85 17.78 -2.92 3.35
CA LEU A 85 18.44 -3.57 4.48
C LEU A 85 19.72 -4.28 4.03
N GLU A 86 19.70 -5.04 2.93
CA GLU A 86 20.89 -5.67 2.35
C GLU A 86 21.96 -4.63 1.97
N LEU A 87 21.57 -3.51 1.36
CA LEU A 87 22.46 -2.38 1.06
C LEU A 87 23.05 -1.75 2.33
N SER A 88 22.27 -1.66 3.42
CA SER A 88 22.74 -1.14 4.70
C SER A 88 23.64 -2.12 5.45
N GLU A 89 23.40 -3.42 5.33
CA GLU A 89 24.24 -4.47 5.91
C GLU A 89 25.55 -4.59 5.14
N GLU A 90 25.54 -4.47 3.81
CA GLU A 90 26.77 -4.43 3.00
C GLU A 90 27.58 -3.16 3.28
N ALA A 91 26.93 -2.00 3.41
CA ALA A 91 27.59 -0.76 3.84
C ALA A 91 28.07 -0.80 5.30
N GLY A 92 27.38 -1.54 6.18
CA GLY A 92 27.76 -1.75 7.57
C GLY A 92 28.88 -2.77 7.77
N ALA A 93 29.00 -3.75 6.86
CA ALA A 93 30.05 -4.76 6.88
C ALA A 93 31.41 -4.20 6.46
N ASP A 94 31.45 -3.25 5.52
CA ASP A 94 32.67 -2.52 5.11
C ASP A 94 33.12 -1.47 6.16
N GLY A 95 32.23 -1.08 7.09
CA GLY A 95 32.51 -0.08 8.13
C GLY A 95 33.14 -0.61 9.43
N THR A 96 33.37 -1.92 9.58
CA THR A 96 33.89 -2.50 10.85
C THR A 96 35.42 -2.50 11.00
N ALA A 97 36.17 -1.93 10.04
CA ALA A 97 37.62 -1.85 10.08
C ALA A 97 38.18 -0.45 10.46
N GLU A 98 37.52 0.34 11.32
CA GLU A 98 38.23 1.45 11.99
C GLU A 98 37.62 1.79 13.37
N THR A 99 37.79 0.89 14.33
CA THR A 99 37.85 1.25 15.76
C THR A 99 38.93 0.41 16.41
N THR A 100 40.18 0.77 16.13
CA THR A 100 41.30 0.45 17.02
C THR A 100 42.14 1.72 17.15
N ALA A 101 42.13 2.30 18.35
CA ALA A 101 42.97 3.42 18.74
C ALA A 101 44.48 3.12 18.57
N PRO A 102 45.34 4.14 18.56
CA PRO A 102 46.15 4.38 19.75
C PRO A 102 46.23 5.88 20.09
N ALA A 103 46.00 6.29 21.35
CA ALA A 103 47.02 6.31 22.39
C ALA A 103 48.32 7.00 21.92
N GLU A 104 48.30 8.34 21.83
CA GLU A 104 49.53 9.12 21.80
C GLU A 104 50.00 9.34 23.25
N THR A 105 50.94 8.52 23.70
CA THR A 105 51.84 8.85 24.79
C THR A 105 52.89 9.83 24.26
N GLU A 106 52.72 11.11 24.56
CA GLU A 106 53.81 12.08 24.50
C GLU A 106 54.66 11.92 25.77
N ASP A 107 55.74 11.16 25.67
CA ASP A 107 56.91 11.29 26.55
C ASP A 107 58.17 10.96 25.74
N ASP A 108 58.89 11.98 25.31
CA ASP A 108 60.35 11.96 25.48
C ASP A 108 60.95 13.38 25.54
N THR A 109 61.90 13.44 26.45
CA THR A 109 62.69 14.51 27.04
C THR A 109 63.71 15.20 26.12
N ALA A 110 63.97 16.49 26.37
CA ALA A 110 65.30 17.14 26.36
C ALA A 110 65.23 18.59 26.88
#